data_AF-A0A139TPT7-F1
#
_entry.id   AF-A0A139TPT7-F1
#
_cell.length_a   1.000
_cell.length_b   1.000
_cell.length_c   1.000
_cell.angle_alpha   90.00
_cell.angle_beta   90.00
_cell.angle_gamma   90.00
#
_symmetry.space_group_name_H-M   'P 1'
#
loop_
_entity.id
_entity.type
_entity.pdbx_description
1 polymer ?
#
loop_
_entity_poly.entity_id
_entity_poly.type
_entity_poly.pdbx_seq_one_letter_code
_entity_poly.pdbx_strand_id
1 'polypeptide(L)'
;MKCLCILGILASLATAQAATILSTTTKDDPSTLTSGGYGAYYGFSFDLDHMLVSSGSGIAQNSTVYLQSLDIAKATNRTDANNGLYVTIFSSATTKNGTTFVGQSTTTIDMAGEGAGDGAASWQNASFDNLELNSGVTYYVAFTTVQITDDTVWDGVNFVTARLRIGKEADGVAIGDVYTNAGFTSIQSGDWAPSFKAEVTVAPVPEPATASLGMLGLAALLMRRRRA
;
A
#
# COMPACT_ATOMS: atom_id res chain seq x y z
N MET A 1 -18.09 -44.34 -38.42
CA MET A 1 -18.54 -43.93 -37.08
C MET A 1 -17.34 -43.87 -36.14
N LYS A 2 -17.34 -42.88 -35.24
CA LYS A 2 -16.39 -42.57 -34.14
C LYS A 2 -15.49 -41.34 -34.37
N CYS A 3 -16.15 -40.19 -34.14
CA CYS A 3 -15.70 -38.93 -33.55
C CYS A 3 -14.22 -38.76 -33.21
N LEU A 4 -13.61 -37.76 -33.85
CA LEU A 4 -12.41 -37.08 -33.38
C LEU A 4 -12.85 -35.94 -32.43
N CYS A 5 -12.74 -36.14 -31.12
CA CYS A 5 -12.96 -35.09 -30.12
C CYS A 5 -11.63 -34.40 -29.82
N ILE A 6 -11.33 -33.31 -30.51
CA ILE A 6 -10.29 -32.36 -30.06
C ILE A 6 -11.01 -31.28 -29.26
N LEU A 7 -11.11 -31.52 -27.95
CA LEU A 7 -11.57 -30.54 -26.98
C LEU A 7 -10.46 -29.50 -26.82
N GLY A 8 -10.69 -28.29 -27.33
CA GLY A 8 -9.80 -27.16 -27.17
C GLY A 8 -9.78 -26.71 -25.71
N ILE A 9 -8.76 -27.13 -24.97
CA ILE A 9 -8.40 -26.51 -23.72
C ILE A 9 -7.62 -25.24 -24.10
N LEU A 10 -8.35 -24.14 -24.30
CA LEU A 10 -7.79 -22.81 -24.04
C LEU A 10 -7.54 -22.77 -22.54
N ALA A 11 -6.37 -23.25 -22.12
CA ALA A 11 -5.86 -23.00 -20.80
C ALA A 11 -5.71 -21.48 -20.70
N SER A 12 -6.66 -20.84 -20.03
CA SER A 12 -6.45 -19.51 -19.48
C SER A 12 -5.25 -19.65 -18.55
N LEU A 13 -4.05 -19.32 -19.02
CA LEU A 13 -2.98 -18.96 -18.12
C LEU A 13 -3.52 -17.74 -17.37
N ALA A 14 -4.03 -17.96 -16.16
CA ALA A 14 -4.11 -16.92 -15.18
C ALA A 14 -2.66 -16.48 -14.98
N THR A 15 -2.26 -15.41 -15.67
CA THR A 15 -0.99 -14.75 -15.40
C THR A 15 -1.07 -14.33 -13.95
N ALA A 16 -0.33 -15.01 -13.08
CA ALA A 16 -0.17 -14.58 -11.69
C ALA A 16 0.25 -13.11 -11.75
N GLN A 17 -0.59 -12.24 -11.21
CA GLN A 17 -0.36 -10.81 -11.23
C GLN A 17 0.88 -10.54 -10.39
N ALA A 18 1.94 -10.03 -11.01
CA ALA A 18 3.18 -9.74 -10.30
C ALA A 18 2.92 -8.63 -9.27
N ALA A 19 3.34 -8.85 -8.03
CA ALA A 19 3.36 -7.80 -7.02
C ALA A 19 4.45 -6.78 -7.38
N THR A 20 4.10 -5.50 -7.31
CA THR A 20 5.00 -4.36 -7.47
C THR A 20 5.28 -3.80 -6.08
N ILE A 21 6.56 -3.64 -5.73
CA ILE A 21 6.94 -3.00 -4.48
C ILE A 21 7.29 -1.54 -4.75
N LEU A 22 6.49 -0.66 -4.14
CA LEU A 22 6.76 0.76 -4.05
C LEU A 22 7.50 1.04 -2.74
N SER A 23 8.52 1.87 -2.77
CA SER A 23 9.30 2.20 -1.59
C SER A 23 9.61 3.69 -1.53
N THR A 24 9.67 4.23 -0.32
CA THR A 24 10.16 5.58 -0.11
C THR A 24 11.68 5.66 0.11
N THR A 25 12.35 4.52 0.11
CA THR A 25 13.79 4.40 0.35
C THR A 25 14.43 3.31 -0.52
N THR A 26 15.70 3.49 -0.86
CA THR A 26 16.52 2.43 -1.50
C THR A 26 17.13 1.48 -0.47
N LYS A 27 16.90 1.70 0.83
CA LYS A 27 17.48 0.91 1.90
C LYS A 27 16.58 -0.25 2.28
N ASP A 28 17.16 -1.45 2.30
CA ASP A 28 16.46 -2.63 2.80
C ASP A 28 16.48 -2.76 4.31
N ASP A 29 17.53 -2.24 4.96
CA ASP A 29 17.64 -2.18 6.42
C ASP A 29 17.32 -0.75 6.90
N PRO A 30 16.23 -0.54 7.67
CA PRO A 30 15.82 0.78 8.11
C PRO A 30 16.78 1.38 9.16
N SER A 31 17.65 0.58 9.79
CA SER A 31 18.69 1.10 10.69
C SER A 31 19.77 1.90 9.93
N THR A 32 19.94 1.61 8.63
CA THR A 32 20.94 2.26 7.76
C THR A 32 20.44 3.53 7.08
N LEU A 33 19.20 3.96 7.38
CA LEU A 33 18.65 5.21 6.88
C LEU A 33 19.48 6.40 7.38
N THR A 34 19.77 7.33 6.48
CA THR A 34 20.36 8.63 6.84
C THR A 34 19.44 9.29 7.86
N SER A 35 19.93 9.44 9.09
CA SER A 35 19.07 9.68 10.24
C SER A 35 18.38 11.05 10.19
N GLY A 36 17.05 11.05 10.05
CA GLY A 36 16.17 12.18 10.38
C GLY A 36 15.67 12.18 11.82
N GLY A 37 16.07 11.15 12.58
CA GLY A 37 15.70 10.95 13.99
C GLY A 37 14.57 9.94 14.18
N TYR A 38 13.88 10.08 15.31
CA TYR A 38 12.75 9.25 15.73
C TYR A 38 11.75 10.12 16.49
N GLY A 39 10.46 9.83 16.36
CA GLY A 39 9.42 10.59 17.06
C GLY A 39 8.12 9.81 17.21
N ALA A 40 7.23 10.34 18.05
CA ALA A 40 5.86 9.84 18.18
C ALA A 40 4.97 10.67 17.26
N TYR A 41 4.28 10.00 16.35
CA TYR A 41 3.45 10.64 15.33
C TYR A 41 2.09 9.95 15.26
N TYR A 42 1.05 10.73 14.98
CA TYR A 42 -0.31 10.20 14.86
C TYR A 42 -0.58 9.56 13.50
N GLY A 43 0.31 9.78 12.53
CA GLY A 43 0.13 9.31 11.18
C GLY A 43 1.07 9.97 10.18
N PHE A 44 0.88 9.62 8.92
CA PHE A 44 1.58 10.23 7.79
C PHE A 44 0.71 10.17 6.55
N SER A 45 1.06 10.95 5.53
CA SER A 45 0.41 10.88 4.22
C SER A 45 1.34 10.26 3.18
N PHE A 46 0.74 9.68 2.15
CA PHE A 46 1.47 9.19 0.99
C PHE A 46 0.62 9.26 -0.26
N ASP A 47 1.28 9.33 -1.40
CA ASP A 47 0.70 9.04 -2.70
C ASP A 47 1.60 8.03 -3.43
N LEU A 48 1.03 7.30 -4.37
CA LEU A 48 1.73 6.21 -5.05
C LEU A 48 2.62 6.71 -6.21
N ASP A 49 2.40 7.94 -6.68
CA ASP A 49 3.00 8.46 -7.92
C ASP A 49 4.45 8.93 -7.70
N HIS A 50 4.78 9.33 -6.48
CA HIS A 50 6.11 9.82 -6.11
C HIS A 50 7.00 8.77 -5.42
N MET A 51 6.57 7.51 -5.37
CA MET A 51 7.35 6.42 -4.76
C MET A 51 8.34 5.76 -5.72
N LEU A 52 9.45 5.25 -5.20
CA LEU A 52 10.39 4.44 -5.97
C LEU A 52 9.78 3.08 -6.28
N VAL A 53 9.95 2.61 -7.51
CA VAL A 53 9.54 1.27 -7.92
C VAL A 53 10.76 0.36 -7.85
N SER A 54 10.73 -0.63 -6.96
CA SER A 54 11.88 -1.53 -6.75
C SER A 54 11.85 -2.77 -7.65
N SER A 55 10.69 -3.16 -8.18
CA SER A 55 10.53 -4.28 -9.12
C SER A 55 9.27 -4.11 -9.97
N GLY A 56 9.41 -4.16 -11.31
CA GLY A 56 8.29 -4.11 -12.26
C GLY A 56 8.24 -2.85 -13.13
N SER A 57 7.29 -2.81 -14.06
CA SER A 57 6.89 -1.56 -14.72
C SER A 57 6.26 -0.64 -13.68
N GLY A 58 6.62 0.64 -13.65
CA GLY A 58 6.01 1.61 -12.74
C GLY A 58 4.48 1.64 -12.85
N ILE A 59 3.83 2.19 -11.82
CA ILE A 59 2.38 2.32 -11.82
C ILE A 59 2.02 3.40 -12.84
N ALA A 60 1.15 3.07 -13.80
CA ALA A 60 0.66 4.05 -14.74
C ALA A 60 -0.22 5.06 -14.01
N GLN A 61 -0.13 6.34 -14.39
CA GLN A 61 -0.96 7.38 -13.80
C GLN A 61 -2.45 7.06 -13.94
N ASN A 62 -3.23 7.35 -12.91
CA ASN A 62 -4.67 7.07 -12.82
C ASN A 62 -5.02 5.57 -12.87
N SER A 63 -4.10 4.70 -12.45
CA SER A 63 -4.38 3.27 -12.29
C SER A 63 -4.96 2.97 -10.91
N THR A 64 -5.83 1.97 -10.87
CA THR A 64 -6.26 1.31 -9.64
C THR A 64 -5.28 0.19 -9.30
N VAL A 65 -4.83 0.18 -8.05
CA VAL A 65 -3.96 -0.85 -7.48
C VAL A 65 -4.58 -1.40 -6.21
N TYR A 66 -4.18 -2.60 -5.81
CA TYR A 66 -4.61 -3.24 -4.58
C TYR A 66 -3.40 -3.34 -3.65
N LEU A 67 -3.47 -2.68 -2.51
CA LEU A 67 -2.47 -2.74 -1.46
C LEU A 67 -2.58 -4.08 -0.73
N GLN A 68 -1.48 -4.83 -0.73
CA GLN A 68 -1.34 -6.11 -0.05
C GLN A 68 -0.73 -5.93 1.34
N SER A 69 0.31 -5.11 1.43
CA SER A 69 1.03 -4.90 2.68
C SER A 69 1.75 -3.56 2.71
N LEU A 70 1.99 -3.07 3.92
CA LEU A 70 2.75 -1.86 4.20
C LEU A 70 3.79 -2.17 5.29
N ASP A 71 5.06 -2.17 4.92
CA ASP A 71 6.17 -2.22 5.86
C ASP A 71 6.51 -0.81 6.31
N ILE A 72 6.39 -0.53 7.61
CA ILE A 72 6.64 0.79 8.20
C ILE A 72 7.89 0.71 9.08
N ALA A 73 8.82 1.65 8.90
CA ALA A 73 10.04 1.70 9.71
C ALA A 73 9.72 2.18 11.14
N LYS A 74 9.91 1.32 12.14
CA LYS A 74 9.77 1.68 13.56
C LYS A 74 11.10 2.03 14.22
N ALA A 75 11.04 2.87 15.26
CA ALA A 75 12.14 3.09 16.20
C ALA A 75 12.15 1.98 17.28
N THR A 76 13.22 1.19 17.38
CA THR A 76 13.24 -0.02 18.24
C THR A 76 13.79 0.20 19.65
N ASN A 77 14.15 1.43 20.02
CA ASN A 77 14.77 1.75 21.30
C ASN A 77 13.81 2.34 22.35
N ARG A 78 12.49 2.20 22.16
CA ARG A 78 11.48 2.90 22.96
C ARG A 78 10.44 1.97 23.58
N THR A 79 10.44 1.88 24.91
CA THR A 79 9.45 1.12 25.69
C THR A 79 8.13 1.87 25.88
N ASP A 80 8.09 3.16 25.56
CA ASP A 80 6.94 4.06 25.72
C ASP A 80 6.07 4.18 24.45
N ALA A 81 6.18 3.23 23.52
CA ALA A 81 5.36 3.21 22.30
C ALA A 81 4.13 2.30 22.47
N ASN A 82 3.10 2.56 21.66
CA ASN A 82 1.90 1.73 21.63
C ASN A 82 2.13 0.45 20.79
N ASN A 83 1.45 -0.63 21.19
CA ASN A 83 1.44 -1.93 20.52
C ASN A 83 0.02 -2.32 20.12
N GLY A 84 -0.12 -3.37 19.31
CA GLY A 84 -1.43 -3.85 18.85
C GLY A 84 -2.18 -2.79 18.03
N LEU A 85 -1.45 -2.04 17.19
CA LEU A 85 -2.02 -0.94 16.42
C LEU A 85 -2.50 -1.41 15.06
N TYR A 86 -3.71 -1.03 14.68
CA TYR A 86 -4.16 -1.14 13.30
C TYR A 86 -3.68 0.06 12.49
N VAL A 87 -3.22 -0.22 11.26
CA VAL A 87 -2.90 0.81 10.27
C VAL A 87 -4.18 1.12 9.51
N THR A 88 -4.69 2.33 9.69
CA THR A 88 -5.98 2.77 9.16
C THR A 88 -5.77 3.85 8.11
N ILE A 89 -6.37 3.71 6.94
CA ILE A 89 -6.17 4.59 5.80
C ILE A 89 -7.44 5.39 5.53
N PHE A 90 -7.27 6.70 5.37
CA PHE A 90 -8.32 7.66 5.03
C PHE A 90 -7.98 8.43 3.75
N SER A 91 -8.99 8.94 3.06
CA SER A 91 -8.85 9.83 1.89
C SER A 91 -8.80 11.32 2.25
N SER A 92 -8.86 11.66 3.55
CA SER A 92 -8.83 13.04 4.03
C SER A 92 -8.01 13.19 5.32
N ALA A 93 -7.20 14.25 5.41
CA ALA A 93 -6.51 14.63 6.64
C ALA A 93 -7.46 15.15 7.72
N THR A 94 -8.48 15.92 7.32
CA THR A 94 -9.30 16.72 8.25
C THR A 94 -10.55 15.98 8.72
N THR A 95 -11.13 15.15 7.86
CA THR A 95 -12.32 14.35 8.20
C THR A 95 -11.90 12.90 8.29
N LYS A 96 -11.98 12.29 9.49
CA LYS A 96 -11.64 10.88 9.73
C LYS A 96 -12.83 10.13 10.30
N ASN A 97 -13.74 9.76 9.41
CA ASN A 97 -14.94 9.01 9.76
C ASN A 97 -15.33 8.07 8.59
N GLY A 98 -16.52 7.49 8.64
CA GLY A 98 -16.97 6.50 7.66
C GLY A 98 -17.09 7.01 6.24
N THR A 99 -17.12 8.33 6.00
CA THR A 99 -17.19 8.88 4.64
C THR A 99 -15.82 8.98 3.97
N THR A 100 -14.75 9.02 4.76
CA THR A 100 -13.37 9.15 4.28
C THR A 100 -12.52 7.92 4.60
N PHE A 101 -13.08 6.96 5.33
CA PHE A 101 -12.46 5.67 5.58
C PHE A 101 -12.27 4.92 4.27
N VAL A 102 -11.03 4.50 4.00
CA VAL A 102 -10.65 3.75 2.81
C VAL A 102 -10.48 2.29 3.17
N GLY A 103 -9.75 2.00 4.24
CA GLY A 103 -9.55 0.64 4.73
C GLY A 103 -8.65 0.58 5.95
N GLN A 104 -8.51 -0.62 6.50
CA GLN A 104 -7.69 -0.90 7.68
C GLN A 104 -6.90 -2.18 7.46
N SER A 105 -5.72 -2.28 8.08
CA SER A 105 -4.94 -3.51 8.10
C SER A 105 -5.71 -4.64 8.80
N THR A 106 -5.54 -5.86 8.31
CA THR A 106 -6.09 -7.08 8.91
C THR A 106 -5.24 -7.56 10.08
N THR A 107 -3.96 -7.16 10.11
CA THR A 107 -3.02 -7.41 11.20
C THR A 107 -2.74 -6.14 11.99
N THR A 108 -2.32 -6.31 13.24
CA THR A 108 -1.80 -5.23 14.06
C THR A 108 -0.28 -5.16 13.98
N ILE A 109 0.28 -3.96 14.12
CA ILE A 109 1.71 -3.71 14.24
C ILE A 109 2.11 -3.38 15.67
N ASP A 110 3.34 -3.74 16.03
CA ASP A 110 3.91 -3.45 17.35
C ASP A 110 5.02 -2.41 17.23
N MET A 111 4.75 -1.21 17.75
CA MET A 111 5.65 -0.08 17.63
C MET A 111 6.51 0.10 18.88
N ALA A 112 6.28 -0.68 19.94
CA ALA A 112 7.21 -0.77 21.07
C ALA A 112 8.50 -1.45 20.65
N GLY A 113 9.59 -0.92 21.17
CA GLY A 113 10.93 -1.41 20.97
C GLY A 113 11.43 -2.17 22.18
N GLU A 114 12.19 -3.24 21.93
CA GLU A 114 12.97 -3.92 22.97
C GLU A 114 14.29 -3.19 23.20
N GLY A 115 14.25 -1.96 23.73
CA GLY A 115 15.40 -1.27 24.32
C GLY A 115 16.72 -1.30 23.54
N ALA A 116 16.70 -1.33 22.21
CA ALA A 116 17.91 -1.41 21.40
C ALA A 116 18.74 -0.12 21.48
N GLY A 117 20.03 -0.18 21.13
CA GLY A 117 20.92 0.99 21.15
C GLY A 117 20.48 2.10 20.18
N ASP A 118 21.02 3.31 20.38
CA ASP A 118 20.77 4.47 19.50
C ASP A 118 21.06 4.10 18.04
N GLY A 119 20.07 4.25 17.15
CA GLY A 119 20.22 3.87 15.74
C GLY A 119 19.33 2.70 15.29
N ALA A 120 18.80 1.91 16.23
CA ALA A 120 18.13 0.68 15.88
C ALA A 120 16.70 0.92 15.35
N ALA A 121 16.43 0.42 14.14
CA ALA A 121 15.13 0.45 13.50
C ALA A 121 14.80 -0.92 12.89
N SER A 122 13.51 -1.23 12.74
CA SER A 122 13.05 -2.45 12.09
C SER A 122 11.77 -2.18 11.30
N TRP A 123 11.48 -3.03 10.32
CA TRP A 123 10.22 -2.99 9.59
C TRP A 123 9.10 -3.61 10.43
N GLN A 124 7.92 -3.01 10.38
CA GLN A 124 6.68 -3.57 10.90
C GLN A 124 5.70 -3.73 9.74
N ASN A 125 5.28 -4.97 9.49
CA ASN A 125 4.39 -5.29 8.39
C ASN A 125 2.93 -5.17 8.83
N ALA A 126 2.17 -4.31 8.17
CA ALA A 126 0.72 -4.27 8.23
C ALA A 126 0.16 -4.90 6.96
N SER A 127 -0.65 -5.95 7.08
CA SER A 127 -1.24 -6.66 5.95
C SER A 127 -2.64 -6.15 5.65
N PHE A 128 -3.03 -6.14 4.39
CA PHE A 128 -4.34 -5.68 3.90
C PHE A 128 -4.97 -6.76 3.01
N ASP A 129 -6.30 -6.80 2.97
CA ASP A 129 -7.03 -7.70 2.08
C ASP A 129 -7.33 -7.00 0.75
N ASN A 130 -6.33 -6.90 -0.12
CA ASN A 130 -6.40 -6.24 -1.44
C ASN A 130 -7.07 -4.86 -1.38
N LEU A 131 -6.56 -3.97 -0.52
CA LEU A 131 -7.18 -2.67 -0.33
C LEU A 131 -7.03 -1.82 -1.60
N GLU A 132 -8.15 -1.45 -2.22
CA GLU A 132 -8.15 -0.64 -3.44
C GLU A 132 -7.64 0.78 -3.17
N LEU A 133 -6.59 1.17 -3.90
CA LEU A 133 -6.03 2.51 -3.92
C LEU A 133 -5.93 2.99 -5.37
N ASN A 134 -6.08 4.30 -5.55
CA ASN A 134 -5.94 4.96 -6.84
C ASN A 134 -4.68 5.83 -6.89
N SER A 135 -3.91 5.70 -7.97
CA SER A 135 -2.86 6.66 -8.35
C SER A 135 -3.47 8.06 -8.54
N GLY A 136 -2.70 9.11 -8.24
CA GLY A 136 -3.16 10.51 -8.23
C GLY A 136 -3.93 10.93 -6.98
N VAL A 137 -4.08 10.06 -5.98
CA VAL A 137 -4.76 10.36 -4.71
C VAL A 137 -3.76 10.30 -3.55
N THR A 138 -3.78 11.31 -2.69
CA THR A 138 -3.06 11.30 -1.41
C THR A 138 -3.92 10.62 -0.36
N TYR A 139 -3.36 9.60 0.28
CA TYR A 139 -3.96 8.88 1.40
C TYR A 139 -3.30 9.26 2.72
N TYR A 140 -4.05 9.12 3.80
CA TYR A 140 -3.65 9.49 5.15
C TYR A 140 -3.71 8.27 6.05
N VAL A 141 -2.56 7.85 6.54
CA VAL A 141 -2.40 6.75 7.49
C VAL A 141 -2.58 7.30 8.90
N ALA A 142 -3.43 6.64 9.69
CA ALA A 142 -3.58 6.85 11.13
C ALA A 142 -3.43 5.52 11.88
N PHE A 143 -3.01 5.60 13.14
CA PHE A 143 -2.90 4.43 14.01
C PHE A 143 -4.09 4.39 14.97
N THR A 144 -4.78 3.25 14.99
CA THR A 144 -5.95 3.02 15.85
C THR A 144 -5.75 1.75 16.69
N THR A 145 -6.40 1.69 17.84
CA THR A 145 -6.35 0.52 18.74
C THR A 145 -7.57 -0.38 18.63
N VAL A 146 -8.53 0.00 17.79
CA VAL A 146 -9.80 -0.69 17.59
C VAL A 146 -9.94 -1.10 16.14
N GLN A 147 -10.49 -2.29 15.93
CA GLN A 147 -10.87 -2.74 14.60
C GLN A 147 -12.08 -1.94 14.11
N ILE A 148 -12.03 -1.48 12.87
CA ILE A 148 -13.12 -0.79 12.21
C ILE A 148 -13.96 -1.82 11.45
N THR A 149 -15.27 -1.73 11.62
CA THR A 149 -16.30 -2.59 11.05
C THR A 149 -17.46 -1.72 10.56
N ASP A 150 -18.43 -2.31 9.87
CA ASP A 150 -19.60 -1.59 9.37
C ASP A 150 -20.43 -0.95 10.51
N ASP A 151 -20.39 -1.53 11.71
CA ASP A 151 -21.11 -1.04 12.90
C ASP A 151 -20.30 -0.04 13.75
N THR A 152 -19.12 0.37 13.29
CA THR A 152 -18.23 1.23 14.08
C THR A 152 -18.83 2.61 14.31
N VAL A 153 -18.94 2.99 15.59
CA VAL A 153 -19.26 4.36 16.01
C VAL A 153 -17.98 5.19 16.04
N TRP A 154 -17.88 6.16 15.13
CA TRP A 154 -16.66 6.93 14.89
C TRP A 154 -16.18 7.78 16.07
N ASP A 155 -17.09 8.22 16.94
CA ASP A 155 -16.72 8.92 18.18
C ASP A 155 -15.91 8.02 19.15
N GLY A 156 -15.97 6.70 18.97
CA GLY A 156 -15.20 5.72 19.73
C GLY A 156 -13.84 5.36 19.12
N VAL A 157 -13.50 5.89 17.93
CA VAL A 157 -12.22 5.60 17.26
C VAL A 157 -11.14 6.52 17.80
N ASN A 158 -10.25 5.95 18.61
CA ASN A 158 -9.13 6.68 19.18
C ASN A 158 -7.89 6.61 18.26
N PHE A 159 -7.41 7.77 17.84
CA PHE A 159 -6.12 7.90 17.17
C PHE A 159 -5.00 8.01 18.18
N VAL A 160 -4.00 7.15 18.04
CA VAL A 160 -2.84 7.10 18.94
C VAL A 160 -1.56 7.34 18.17
N THR A 161 -0.47 7.61 18.89
CA THR A 161 0.83 7.78 18.27
C THR A 161 1.53 6.45 18.05
N ALA A 162 2.31 6.38 16.98
CA ALA A 162 3.29 5.34 16.72
C ALA A 162 4.71 5.94 16.71
N ARG A 163 5.71 5.14 17.10
CA ARG A 163 7.12 5.55 17.09
C ARG A 163 7.76 5.26 15.74
N LEU A 164 7.75 6.26 14.86
CA LEU A 164 8.27 6.13 13.50
C LEU A 164 9.76 6.47 13.44
N ARG A 165 10.50 5.72 12.60
CA ARG A 165 11.83 6.10 12.14
C ARG A 165 11.66 7.04 10.95
N ILE A 166 12.24 8.24 11.09
CA ILE A 166 12.21 9.27 10.06
C ILE A 166 13.60 9.34 9.41
N GLY A 167 13.64 9.41 8.09
CA GLY A 167 14.87 9.40 7.30
C GLY A 167 14.81 10.38 6.13
N LYS A 168 15.98 10.70 5.58
CA LYS A 168 16.07 11.47 4.33
C LYS A 168 15.75 10.54 3.17
N GLU A 169 14.95 11.06 2.26
CA GLU A 169 14.60 10.43 0.99
C GLU A 169 15.84 10.02 0.17
N ALA A 170 15.66 9.06 -0.72
CA ALA A 170 16.50 9.00 -1.91
C ALA A 170 16.15 10.20 -2.81
N ASP A 171 17.13 10.83 -3.45
CA ASP A 171 16.89 12.02 -4.28
C ASP A 171 15.74 11.80 -5.28
N GLY A 172 14.72 12.67 -5.24
CA GLY A 172 13.58 12.68 -6.16
C GLY A 172 12.32 11.93 -5.73
N VAL A 173 12.29 11.37 -4.51
CA VAL A 173 11.05 10.88 -3.87
C VAL A 173 10.42 12.06 -3.14
N ALA A 174 9.11 12.28 -3.28
CA ALA A 174 8.37 13.19 -2.39
C ALA A 174 7.45 12.33 -1.54
N ILE A 175 7.77 12.20 -0.26
CA ILE A 175 6.93 11.46 0.68
C ILE A 175 6.05 12.47 1.41
N GLY A 176 4.76 12.15 1.55
CA GLY A 176 3.81 13.02 2.22
C GLY A 176 4.18 13.34 3.67
N ASP A 177 3.45 14.31 4.23
CA ASP A 177 3.67 14.85 5.56
C ASP A 177 3.58 13.83 6.69
N VAL A 178 4.29 14.09 7.80
CA VAL A 178 4.15 13.36 9.07
C VAL A 178 3.43 14.21 10.09
N TYR A 179 2.39 13.66 10.74
CA TYR A 179 1.50 14.41 11.61
C TYR A 179 1.82 14.26 13.09
N THR A 180 1.95 15.39 13.79
CA THR A 180 2.32 15.46 15.21
C THR A 180 1.10 15.58 16.13
N ASN A 181 -0.11 15.73 15.58
CA ASN A 181 -1.37 15.76 16.33
C ASN A 181 -2.44 14.84 15.73
N ALA A 182 -3.38 14.39 16.56
CA ALA A 182 -4.48 13.51 16.14
C ALA A 182 -5.38 14.10 15.04
N GLY A 183 -5.50 15.43 15.01
CA GLY A 183 -6.29 16.16 14.00
C GLY A 183 -5.60 16.28 12.63
N PHE A 184 -4.32 15.93 12.51
CA PHE A 184 -3.50 16.06 11.29
C PHE A 184 -3.47 17.50 10.76
N THR A 185 -3.39 18.46 11.69
CA THR A 185 -3.30 19.90 11.39
C THR A 185 -1.91 20.45 11.65
N SER A 186 -1.02 19.66 12.26
CA SER A 186 0.38 20.01 12.49
C SER A 186 1.28 18.92 11.92
N ILE A 187 2.25 19.36 11.11
CA ILE A 187 3.22 18.49 10.45
C ILE A 187 4.59 18.69 11.06
N GLN A 188 5.44 17.66 11.00
CA GLN A 188 6.86 17.85 11.24
C GLN A 188 7.46 18.68 10.10
N SER A 189 8.02 19.84 10.44
CA SER A 189 8.72 20.68 9.46
C SER A 189 10.10 20.11 9.13
N GLY A 190 10.41 19.98 7.84
CA GLY A 190 11.73 19.61 7.32
C GLY A 190 11.66 18.51 6.25
N ASP A 191 12.78 18.27 5.56
CA ASP A 191 12.91 17.27 4.48
C ASP A 191 12.96 15.81 4.99
N TRP A 192 12.23 15.53 6.08
CA TRP A 192 12.33 14.30 6.85
C TRP A 192 10.96 13.64 6.94
N ALA A 193 10.84 12.43 6.39
CA ALA A 193 9.57 11.72 6.26
C ALA A 193 9.68 10.24 6.71
N PRO A 194 8.56 9.53 6.91
CA PRO A 194 8.61 8.16 7.37
C PRO A 194 9.07 7.25 6.24
N SER A 195 9.92 6.27 6.57
CA SER A 195 10.30 5.26 5.60
C SER A 195 9.29 4.11 5.61
N PHE A 196 8.78 3.75 4.43
CA PHE A 196 7.87 2.62 4.26
C PHE A 196 7.99 1.97 2.88
N LYS A 197 7.53 0.72 2.79
CA LYS A 197 7.42 -0.04 1.54
C LYS A 197 5.99 -0.54 1.41
N ALA A 198 5.36 -0.27 0.28
CA ALA A 198 4.02 -0.74 -0.05
C ALA A 198 4.14 -1.83 -1.11
N GLU A 199 3.61 -3.01 -0.80
CA GLU A 199 3.43 -4.08 -1.78
C GLU A 199 2.04 -3.94 -2.40
N VAL A 200 1.98 -3.76 -3.72
CA VAL A 200 0.74 -3.56 -4.44
C VAL A 200 0.62 -4.52 -5.62
N THR A 201 -0.61 -4.86 -6.01
CA THR A 201 -0.90 -5.53 -7.27
C THR A 201 -1.68 -4.57 -8.17
N VAL A 202 -1.35 -4.49 -9.46
CA VAL A 202 -2.00 -3.55 -10.39
C VAL A 202 -3.14 -4.26 -11.09
N ALA A 203 -4.38 -3.77 -11.04
CA ALA A 203 -5.50 -4.41 -11.74
C ALA A 203 -5.18 -4.65 -13.24
N PRO A 204 -5.50 -5.83 -13.81
CA PRO A 204 -5.18 -6.08 -15.20
C PRO A 204 -6.06 -5.19 -16.08
N VAL A 205 -5.45 -4.21 -16.76
CA VAL A 205 -6.14 -3.43 -17.79
C VAL A 205 -6.40 -4.38 -18.97
N PRO A 206 -7.66 -4.63 -19.39
CA PRO A 206 -7.92 -5.48 -20.53
C PRO A 206 -7.30 -4.84 -21.78
N GLU A 207 -6.21 -5.39 -22.30
CA GLU A 207 -5.68 -4.91 -23.56
C GLU A 207 -6.70 -5.17 -24.68
N PRO A 208 -7.05 -4.15 -25.50
CA PRO A 208 -7.99 -4.33 -26.59
C PRO A 208 -7.52 -5.37 -27.62
N ALA A 209 -6.21 -5.62 -27.71
CA ALA A 209 -5.64 -6.59 -28.66
C ALA A 209 -6.03 -8.05 -28.36
N THR A 210 -6.11 -8.45 -27.09
CA THR A 210 -6.37 -9.85 -26.69
C THR A 210 -7.83 -10.23 -26.93
N ALA A 211 -8.75 -9.32 -26.63
CA ALA A 211 -10.16 -9.46 -26.97
C ALA A 211 -10.39 -9.44 -28.50
N SER A 212 -9.67 -8.57 -29.21
CA SER A 212 -9.76 -8.46 -30.68
C SER A 212 -9.25 -9.71 -31.38
N LEU A 213 -8.12 -10.29 -30.96
CA LEU A 213 -7.57 -11.52 -31.53
C LEU A 213 -8.45 -12.74 -31.23
N GLY A 214 -9.03 -12.82 -30.02
CA GLY A 214 -9.99 -13.87 -29.68
C GLY A 214 -11.26 -13.80 -30.55
N MET A 215 -11.79 -12.59 -30.77
CA MET A 215 -12.97 -12.37 -31.62
C MET A 215 -12.66 -12.56 -33.12
N LEU A 216 -11.47 -12.15 -33.59
CA LEU A 216 -11.02 -12.40 -34.97
C LEU A 216 -10.79 -13.89 -35.22
N GLY A 217 -10.22 -14.62 -34.27
CA GLY A 217 -10.05 -16.07 -34.33
C GLY A 217 -11.39 -16.80 -34.38
N LEU A 218 -12.35 -16.37 -33.56
CA LEU A 218 -13.72 -16.92 -33.54
C LEU A 218 -14.48 -16.59 -34.84
N ALA A 219 -14.34 -15.37 -35.34
CA ALA A 219 -14.95 -14.93 -36.61
C ALA A 219 -14.37 -15.70 -37.80
N ALA A 220 -13.06 -15.95 -37.83
CA ALA A 220 -12.41 -16.76 -38.87
C ALA A 220 -12.89 -18.22 -38.85
N LEU A 221 -13.10 -18.81 -37.67
CA LEU A 221 -13.65 -20.15 -37.50
C LEU A 221 -15.11 -20.25 -37.97
N LEU A 222 -15.94 -19.25 -37.66
CA LEU A 222 -17.34 -19.18 -38.09
C LEU A 222 -17.46 -18.98 -39.62
N MET A 223 -16.58 -18.17 -40.21
CA MET A 223 -16.54 -17.98 -41.67
C MET A 223 -16.04 -19.23 -42.42
N ARG A 224 -15.11 -20.00 -41.84
CA ARG A 224 -14.63 -21.26 -42.43
C ARG A 224 -15.70 -22.35 -42.42
N ARG A 225 -16.57 -22.41 -41.40
CA ARG A 225 -17.71 -23.35 -41.35
C ARG A 225 -18.86 -23.01 -42.31
N ARG A 226 -18.97 -21.77 -42.77
CA ARG A 226 -20.00 -21.35 -43.74
C ARG A 226 -19.62 -21.58 -45.21
N ARG A 227 -18.36 -21.94 -45.50
CA ARG A 227 -17.85 -22.16 -46.87
C ARG A 227 -17.59 -23.64 -47.20
N ALA A 228 -18.02 -24.58 -46.36
CA ALA A 228 -17.94 -26.03 -46.61
C ALA A 228 -19.34 -26.59 -46.85
#